data_AF-A0A8T4MSN7-F1
#
_entry.id   AF-A0A8T4MSN7-F1
#
_cell.length_a   1.000
_cell.length_b   1.000
_cell.length_c   1.000
_cell.angle_alpha   90.00
_cell.angle_beta   90.00
_cell.angle_gamma   90.00
#
_symmetry.space_group_name_H-M   'P 1'
#
loop_
_entity.id
_entity.type
_entity.pdbx_description
1 polymer ?
#
loop_
_entity_poly.entity_id
_entity_poly.type
_entity_poly.pdbx_seq_one_letter_code
_entity_poly.pdbx_strand_id
1 'polypeptide(L)' 'MIEIKTKLRKWGNSLGIVVPLSSLYEKNLKEGDDVNVIISVQNDDDILRKSFGTIKLKKSVDKFMRELDKELYND' A
#
# COMPACT_ATOMS: atom_id res chain seq x y z
N MET A 1 10.04 16.81 13.46
CA MET A 1 9.19 16.34 12.35
C MET A 1 8.28 15.26 12.92
N ILE A 2 6.96 15.30 12.66
CA ILE A 2 6.04 14.23 13.07
C ILE A 2 5.59 13.53 11.79
N GLU A 3 5.77 12.22 11.72
CA GLU A 3 5.28 11.40 10.62
C GLU A 3 4.04 10.64 11.07
N ILE A 4 2.94 10.80 10.34
CA ILE A 4 1.63 10.24 10.71
C ILE A 4 1.06 9.50 9.52
N LYS A 5 0.83 8.20 9.71
CA LYS A 5 0.19 7.36 8.71
C LYS A 5 -1.32 7.33 9.00
N THR A 6 -2.09 8.05 8.18
CA THR A 6 -3.54 8.18 8.37
C THR A 6 -4.27 8.19 7.02
N LYS A 7 -5.59 8.09 7.07
CA LYS A 7 -6.46 8.15 5.88
C LYS A 7 -7.05 9.55 5.74
N LEU A 8 -7.12 10.03 4.50
CA LEU A 8 -7.84 11.24 4.17
C LEU A 8 -9.34 11.05 4.43
N ARG A 9 -10.00 12.09 4.94
CA ARG A 9 -11.45 12.12 5.18
C ARG A 9 -12.07 13.34 4.51
N LYS A 10 -13.30 13.21 4.03
CA LYS A 10 -14.04 14.34 3.44
C LYS A 10 -14.59 15.24 4.55
N TRP A 11 -14.30 16.53 4.46
CA TRP A 11 -14.83 17.59 5.30
C TRP A 11 -15.44 18.68 4.42
N GLY A 12 -16.76 18.68 4.29
CA GLY A 12 -17.46 19.56 3.34
C GLY A 12 -16.97 19.33 1.90
N ASN A 13 -16.40 20.36 1.29
CA ASN A 13 -15.84 20.32 -0.06
C ASN A 13 -14.31 20.04 -0.10
N SER A 14 -13.71 19.69 1.04
CA SER A 14 -12.26 19.49 1.17
C SER A 14 -11.93 18.08 1.68
N LEU A 15 -10.67 17.69 1.53
CA LEU A 15 -10.11 16.51 2.20
C LEU A 15 -9.25 16.97 3.39
N GLY A 16 -9.48 16.36 4.54
CA GLY A 16 -8.72 16.57 5.77
C GLY A 16 -7.87 15.37 6.14
N ILE A 17 -6.78 15.63 6.86
CA ILE A 17 -5.92 14.62 7.48
C ILE A 17 -6.32 14.54 8.95
N VAL A 18 -6.72 13.36 9.41
CA VAL A 18 -7.04 13.14 10.83
C VAL A 18 -5.77 12.81 11.58
N VAL A 19 -5.38 13.71 12.48
CA VAL A 19 -4.20 13.57 13.33
C VAL A 19 -4.63 13.19 14.75
N PRO A 20 -4.09 12.12 15.36
CA PRO A 20 -4.36 11.79 16.76
C PRO A 20 -3.91 12.91 17.70
N LEU A 21 -4.75 13.28 18.68
CA LEU A 21 -4.42 14.31 19.67
C LEU A 21 -3.16 13.96 20.48
N SER A 22 -2.93 12.67 20.74
CA SER A 22 -1.72 12.19 21.41
C SER A 22 -0.44 12.65 20.73
N SER A 23 -0.41 12.62 19.39
CA SER A 23 0.74 13.06 18.60
C SER A 23 0.93 14.58 18.62
N LEU A 24 -0.09 15.35 18.97
CA LEU A 24 -0.03 16.82 19.01
C LEU A 24 0.43 17.36 20.36
N TYR A 25 0.13 16.67 21.45
CA TYR A 25 0.53 17.10 22.81
C TYR A 25 2.04 17.27 22.96
N GLU A 26 2.84 16.39 22.36
CA GLU A 26 4.30 16.48 22.41
C GLU A 26 4.87 17.77 21.80
N LYS A 27 4.08 18.45 20.95
CA LYS A 27 4.47 19.70 20.29
C LYS A 27 3.64 20.91 20.68
N ASN A 28 2.74 20.77 21.67
CA ASN A 28 1.82 21.84 22.09
C ASN A 28 1.03 22.46 20.93
N LEU A 29 0.76 21.68 19.88
CA LEU A 29 -0.05 22.12 18.75
C LEU A 29 -1.52 22.14 19.16
N LYS A 30 -2.22 23.21 18.80
CA LYS A 30 -3.62 23.44 19.11
C LYS A 30 -4.45 23.63 17.85
N GLU A 31 -5.76 23.54 18.02
CA GLU A 31 -6.69 23.90 16.95
C GLU A 31 -6.49 25.38 16.58
N GLY A 32 -6.42 25.65 15.27
CA GLY A 32 -6.21 26.99 14.72
C GLY A 32 -4.75 27.37 14.45
N ASP A 33 -3.78 26.54 14.85
CA ASP A 33 -2.38 26.78 14.51
C ASP A 33 -2.11 26.50 13.03
N ASP A 34 -1.34 27.39 12.38
CA ASP A 34 -0.85 27.17 11.02
C ASP A 34 0.27 26.12 11.01
N VAL A 35 0.15 25.13 10.13
CA VAL A 35 1.11 24.03 10.02
C VAL A 35 1.52 23.78 8.57
N ASN A 36 2.81 23.45 8.38
CA ASN A 36 3.31 22.95 7.11
C ASN A 36 3.15 21.43 7.06
N VAL A 37 2.54 20.92 6.00
CA VAL A 37 2.28 19.49 5.82
C VAL A 37 3.06 18.95 4.62
N ILE A 38 3.81 17.88 4.82
CA ILE A 38 4.44 17.10 3.75
C ILE A 38 3.62 15.83 3.57
N ILE A 39 3.11 15.59 2.36
CA ILE A 39 2.26 14.44 2.05
C ILE A 39 3.04 13.47 1.17
N SER A 40 3.25 12.25 1.67
CA SER A 40 3.77 11.13 0.89
C SER A 40 2.65 10.11 0.65
N VAL A 41 2.34 9.86 -0.61
CA VAL A 41 1.38 8.82 -0.99
C VAL A 41 2.06 7.46 -0.85
N GLN A 42 1.47 6.57 -0.06
CA GLN A 42 1.86 5.16 -0.11
C GLN A 42 1.26 4.54 -1.36
N ASN A 43 2.09 4.35 -2.38
CA ASN A 43 1.78 3.41 -3.43
C ASN A 43 1.94 2.02 -2.81
N ASP A 44 0.86 1.24 -2.80
CA ASP A 44 0.94 -0.20 -2.53
C ASP A 44 1.77 -0.82 -3.67
N ASP A 45 3.10 -0.80 -3.57
CA ASP A 45 3.98 -1.58 -4.44
C ASP A 45 3.79 -3.11 -4.25
N ASP A 46 2.89 -3.50 -3.36
CA ASP A 46 2.40 -4.86 -3.16
C ASP A 46 1.40 -5.34 -4.24
N ILE A 47 1.33 -4.68 -5.40
CA ILE A 47 0.67 -5.26 -6.59
C ILE A 47 1.26 -6.64 -6.90
N LEU A 48 2.59 -6.79 -6.76
CA LEU A 48 3.26 -8.08 -6.97
C LEU A 48 2.81 -9.11 -5.93
N ARG A 49 2.87 -8.81 -4.63
CA ARG A 49 2.42 -9.73 -3.56
C ARG A 49 0.94 -10.09 -3.65
N LYS A 50 0.06 -9.16 -4.03
CA LYS A 50 -1.37 -9.44 -4.26
C LYS A 50 -1.61 -10.31 -5.51
N SER A 51 -0.75 -10.20 -6.52
CA SER A 51 -0.83 -11.01 -7.75
C SER A 51 -0.28 -12.43 -7.57
N PHE A 52 0.76 -12.62 -6.74
CA PHE A 52 1.38 -13.94 -6.51
C PHE A 52 0.43 -15.00 -5.90
N GLY A 53 -0.68 -14.61 -5.27
CA GLY A 53 -1.71 -15.54 -4.76
C GLY A 53 -2.94 -15.72 -5.65
N THR A 54 -3.12 -14.85 -6.66
CA THR A 54 -4.36 -14.82 -7.48
C THR A 54 -4.20 -15.55 -8.81
N ILE A 55 -2.96 -15.84 -9.22
CA ILE A 55 -2.70 -16.74 -10.35
C ILE A 55 -2.97 -18.17 -9.86
N LYS A 56 -4.25 -18.55 -9.81
CA LYS A 56 -4.66 -19.94 -9.92
C LYS A 56 -4.14 -20.43 -11.27
N LEU A 57 -2.93 -20.99 -11.28
CA LEU A 57 -2.38 -21.75 -12.40
C LEU A 57 -3.47 -22.71 -12.86
N LYS A 58 -4.14 -22.37 -13.97
CA LYS A 58 -5.24 -23.15 -14.55
C LYS A 58 -4.78 -24.54 -15.01
N LYS A 59 -3.47 -24.75 -15.06
CA LYS A 59 -2.81 -26.05 -15.25
C LYS A 59 -2.24 -26.49 -13.91
N SER A 60 -2.46 -27.75 -13.52
CA SER A 60 -1.72 -28.35 -12.42
C SER A 60 -0.22 -28.16 -12.65
N VAL A 61 0.53 -27.82 -11.60
CA VAL A 61 2.00 -27.63 -11.66
C VAL A 61 2.67 -28.83 -12.35
N ASP A 62 2.16 -30.04 -12.12
CA ASP A 62 2.61 -31.27 -12.78
C ASP A 62 2.49 -31.24 -14.31
N LYS A 63 1.44 -30.64 -14.87
CA LYS A 63 1.27 -30.55 -16.33
C LYS A 63 2.26 -29.56 -16.92
N PHE A 64 2.54 -28.46 -16.21
CA PHE A 64 3.51 -27.45 -16.64
C PHE A 64 4.93 -28.01 -16.62
N MET A 65 5.33 -28.71 -15.55
CA MET A 65 6.65 -29.35 -15.46
C MET A 65 6.86 -30.40 -16.55
N ARG A 66 5.82 -31.21 -16.86
CA ARG A 66 5.89 -32.19 -17.96
C ARG A 66 5.98 -31.57 -19.34
N GLU A 67 5.37 -30.40 -19.55
CA GLU A 67 5.50 -29.65 -20.82
C GLU A 67 6.93 -29.11 -20.97
N LEU A 68 7.53 -28.54 -19.90
CA LEU A 68 8.91 -28.06 -19.90
C LEU A 68 9.94 -29.18 -20.09
N ASP A 69 9.79 -30.31 -19.40
CA ASP A 69 10.69 -31.46 -19.58
C ASP A 69 10.65 -31.98 -21.03
N LYS A 70 9.48 -31.98 -21.67
CA LYS A 70 9.37 -32.39 -23.08
C LYS A 70 9.98 -31.39 -24.06
N GLU A 71 9.97 -30.10 -23.76
CA GLU A 71 10.62 -29.09 -24.58
C GLU A 71 12.15 -29.13 -24.42
N LEU A 72 12.66 -29.34 -23.20
CA LEU A 72 14.09 -29.36 -22.91
C LEU A 72 14.82 -30.63 -23.37
N TYR A 73 14.12 -31.76 -23.53
CA TYR A 73 14.71 -33.03 -23.98
C TYR A 73 14.52 -33.31 -25.49
N ASN A 74 13.90 -32.40 -26.25
CA ASN A 74 13.68 -32.55 -27.70
C ASN A 74 14.58 -31.64 -28.57
N ASP A 75 15.71 -31.17 -28.03
CA ASP A 75 16.87 -30.72 -28.82
C ASP A 75 18.02 -31.73 -28.70
#